data_AF-A0A3P7T6U9-F1
#
_entry.id   AF-A0A3P7T6U9-F1
#
_cell.length_a   1.000
_cell.length_b   1.000
_cell.length_c   1.000
_cell.angle_alpha   90.00
_cell.angle_beta   90.00
_cell.angle_gamma   90.00
#
_symmetry.space_group_name_H-M   'P 1'
#
loop_
_entity.id
_entity.type
_entity.pdbx_description
1 polymer ?
#
loop_
_entity_poly.entity_id
_entity_poly.type
_entity_poly.pdbx_seq_one_letter_code
_entity_poly.pdbx_strand_id
1 'polypeptide(L)'
;MADLRDQAKAKPGTLSFASFGNGTSAHLSGEMLKLQMGLDIVHVPYKGQGPALTDLLGGQVTMMFGNWPEFRGHVEGGKLVALGMATAQRSQYAPNIPTLAEQGVAIESNSWNGLLAPAGTPDAVVQRVNAEVNRALAGPVVTEAFRKGGIASLSGSPERFAVFVQSEIAKYGEKFLFALNRDAEVQRRYAEGGDTRKALLGGYDLSDEEREAIDSGDVGKLYVLGCNGQLLMHFAPLLGIPWADYLEAMREGVRKYGPVRAGIYAMTTGTDEKVAGV
;
A
#
# COMPACT_ATOMS: atom_id res chain seq x y z
N MET A 1 -11.02 10.06 -16.45
CA MET A 1 -11.01 10.44 -15.01
C MET A 1 -12.09 11.45 -14.61
N ALA A 2 -12.36 12.51 -15.38
CA ALA A 2 -13.44 13.46 -15.04
C ALA A 2 -14.82 12.78 -14.95
N ASP A 3 -15.18 11.97 -15.94
CA ASP A 3 -16.44 11.22 -15.95
C ASP A 3 -16.63 10.32 -14.72
N LEU A 4 -15.59 9.59 -14.31
CA LEU A 4 -15.61 8.80 -13.06
C LEU A 4 -15.94 9.67 -11.84
N ARG A 5 -15.35 10.86 -11.74
CA ARG A 5 -15.59 11.80 -10.64
C ARG A 5 -17.04 12.28 -10.64
N ASP A 6 -17.55 12.64 -11.82
CA ASP A 6 -18.91 13.16 -11.96
C ASP A 6 -19.94 12.09 -11.63
N GLN A 7 -19.75 10.86 -12.10
CA GLN A 7 -20.63 9.72 -11.77
C GLN A 7 -20.60 9.39 -10.28
N ALA A 8 -19.43 9.33 -9.65
CA ALA A 8 -19.30 9.07 -8.22
C ALA A 8 -19.97 10.18 -7.37
N LYS A 9 -19.84 11.45 -7.78
CA LYS A 9 -20.49 12.57 -7.09
C LYS A 9 -22.00 12.62 -7.28
N ALA A 10 -22.48 12.23 -8.46
CA ALA A 10 -23.91 12.19 -8.74
C ALA A 10 -24.63 11.13 -7.90
N LYS A 11 -23.95 10.01 -7.59
CA LYS A 11 -24.51 8.89 -6.81
C LYS A 11 -23.46 8.30 -5.84
N PRO A 12 -23.19 8.98 -4.71
CA PRO A 12 -22.24 8.51 -3.70
C PRO A 12 -22.56 7.08 -3.24
N GLY A 13 -21.53 6.24 -3.08
CA GLY A 13 -21.65 4.87 -2.59
C GLY A 13 -22.19 3.84 -3.59
N THR A 14 -22.51 4.25 -4.83
CA THR A 14 -23.07 3.32 -5.84
C THR A 14 -22.04 2.67 -6.74
N LEU A 15 -20.89 3.32 -6.97
CA LEU A 15 -19.79 2.72 -7.72
C LEU A 15 -18.94 1.88 -6.77
N SER A 16 -18.41 0.77 -7.30
CA SER A 16 -17.54 -0.13 -6.54
C SER A 16 -16.22 -0.36 -7.24
N PHE A 17 -15.18 -0.63 -6.46
CA PHE A 17 -13.90 -1.08 -6.99
C PHE A 17 -13.50 -2.44 -6.40
N ALA A 18 -13.07 -3.34 -7.28
CA ALA A 18 -12.57 -4.65 -6.89
C ALA A 18 -11.07 -4.62 -6.60
N SER A 19 -10.67 -5.52 -5.72
CA SER A 19 -9.26 -5.84 -5.46
C SER A 19 -9.07 -7.35 -5.41
N PHE A 20 -7.84 -7.80 -5.57
CA PHE A 20 -7.47 -9.20 -5.38
C PHE A 20 -7.20 -9.59 -3.91
N GLY A 21 -7.63 -8.75 -2.96
CA GLY A 21 -7.60 -9.03 -1.53
C GLY A 21 -7.35 -7.79 -0.68
N ASN A 22 -7.72 -7.86 0.60
CA ASN A 22 -7.38 -6.81 1.57
C ASN A 22 -5.85 -6.70 1.69
N GLY A 23 -5.36 -5.46 1.72
CA GLY A 23 -3.92 -5.15 1.79
C GLY A 23 -3.13 -5.32 0.48
N THR A 24 -3.78 -5.72 -0.62
CA THR A 24 -3.12 -5.83 -1.93
C THR A 24 -2.94 -4.48 -2.62
N SER A 25 -1.96 -4.35 -3.53
CA SER A 25 -1.70 -3.11 -4.28
C SER A 25 -2.95 -2.53 -4.96
N ALA A 26 -3.86 -3.38 -5.45
CA ALA A 26 -5.13 -2.96 -6.02
C ALA A 26 -6.10 -2.37 -4.98
N HIS A 27 -6.19 -2.97 -3.80
CA HIS A 27 -6.94 -2.39 -2.68
C HIS A 27 -6.35 -1.02 -2.32
N LEU A 28 -5.03 -0.94 -2.18
CA LEU A 28 -4.37 0.31 -1.77
C LEU A 28 -4.59 1.42 -2.80
N SER A 29 -4.47 1.09 -4.08
CA SER A 29 -4.66 2.04 -5.18
C SER A 29 -6.08 2.58 -5.24
N GLY A 30 -7.10 1.75 -4.98
CA GLY A 30 -8.49 2.19 -4.94
C GLY A 30 -8.79 3.12 -3.77
N GLU A 31 -8.23 2.86 -2.59
CA GLU A 31 -8.36 3.76 -1.44
C GLU A 31 -7.61 5.08 -1.65
N MET A 32 -6.42 5.05 -2.27
CA MET A 32 -5.73 6.27 -2.69
C MET A 32 -6.55 7.07 -3.70
N LEU A 33 -7.25 6.39 -4.62
CA LEU A 33 -8.13 7.03 -5.60
C LEU A 33 -9.30 7.75 -4.93
N LYS A 34 -9.96 7.09 -3.97
CA LYS A 34 -11.01 7.70 -3.13
C LYS A 34 -10.53 8.98 -2.49
N LEU A 35 -9.38 8.92 -1.80
CA LEU A 35 -8.83 10.05 -1.06
C LEU A 35 -8.43 11.21 -1.98
N GLN A 36 -7.68 10.94 -3.04
CA GLN A 36 -7.17 12.01 -3.92
C GLN A 36 -8.27 12.69 -4.73
N MET A 37 -9.32 11.96 -5.09
CA MET A 37 -10.40 12.49 -5.91
C MET A 37 -11.66 12.85 -5.12
N GLY A 38 -11.69 12.60 -3.81
CA GLY A 38 -12.87 12.80 -2.96
C GLY A 38 -14.07 11.97 -3.42
N LEU A 39 -13.83 10.70 -3.75
CA LEU A 39 -14.87 9.78 -4.24
C LEU A 39 -15.45 8.97 -3.09
N ASP A 40 -16.77 8.80 -3.10
CA ASP A 40 -17.47 7.83 -2.28
C ASP A 40 -17.78 6.60 -3.13
N ILE A 41 -16.87 5.62 -3.10
CA ILE A 41 -16.97 4.35 -3.83
C ILE A 41 -16.65 3.18 -2.90
N VAL A 42 -17.31 2.04 -3.11
CA VAL A 42 -17.28 0.88 -2.23
C VAL A 42 -16.17 -0.10 -2.63
N HIS A 43 -15.36 -0.53 -1.65
CA HIS A 43 -14.37 -1.58 -1.86
C HIS A 43 -15.01 -2.98 -1.82
N VAL A 44 -14.68 -3.83 -2.79
CA VAL A 44 -15.10 -5.23 -2.83
C VAL A 44 -13.86 -6.13 -2.92
N PRO A 45 -13.49 -6.84 -1.83
CA PRO A 45 -12.33 -7.73 -1.83
C PRO A 45 -12.65 -9.11 -2.41
N TYR A 46 -11.77 -9.62 -3.28
CA TYR A 46 -11.83 -10.98 -3.82
C TYR A 46 -10.63 -11.80 -3.36
N LYS A 47 -10.72 -13.12 -3.52
CA LYS A 47 -9.63 -14.08 -3.26
C LYS A 47 -8.70 -14.23 -4.48
N GLY A 48 -8.18 -13.11 -5.01
CA GLY A 48 -7.31 -13.09 -6.19
C GLY A 48 -7.87 -12.32 -7.39
N GLN A 49 -7.02 -12.09 -8.40
CA GLN A 49 -7.32 -11.22 -9.53
C GLN A 49 -8.32 -11.84 -10.53
N GLY A 50 -8.27 -13.15 -10.75
CA GLY A 50 -9.17 -13.84 -11.69
C GLY A 50 -10.67 -13.68 -11.34
N PRO A 51 -11.11 -14.00 -10.10
CA PRO A 51 -12.49 -13.77 -9.68
C PRO A 51 -12.92 -12.30 -9.78
N ALA A 52 -12.06 -11.36 -9.36
CA ALA A 52 -12.34 -9.93 -9.46
C ALA A 52 -12.52 -9.46 -10.91
N LEU A 53 -11.66 -9.91 -11.83
CA LEU A 53 -11.74 -9.59 -13.24
C LEU A 53 -13.01 -10.17 -13.89
N THR A 54 -13.42 -11.36 -13.48
CA THR A 54 -14.66 -11.99 -13.96
C THR A 54 -15.87 -11.14 -13.62
N ASP A 55 -15.97 -10.70 -12.37
CA ASP A 55 -17.05 -9.86 -11.89
C ASP A 55 -17.03 -8.46 -12.51
N LEU A 56 -15.84 -7.91 -12.78
CA LEU A 56 -15.70 -6.65 -13.52
C LEU A 56 -16.23 -6.79 -14.95
N LEU A 57 -15.84 -7.86 -15.66
CA LEU A 57 -16.34 -8.13 -17.01
C LEU A 57 -17.86 -8.38 -17.02
N GLY A 58 -18.38 -8.95 -15.95
CA GLY A 58 -19.82 -9.17 -15.73
C GLY A 58 -20.59 -7.96 -15.20
N GLY A 59 -19.91 -6.82 -14.96
CA GLY A 59 -20.51 -5.59 -14.44
C GLY A 59 -21.01 -5.65 -12.99
N GLN A 60 -20.58 -6.64 -12.21
CA GLN A 60 -20.91 -6.75 -10.79
C GLN A 60 -20.13 -5.74 -9.94
N VAL A 61 -18.94 -5.37 -10.41
CA VAL A 61 -18.13 -4.28 -9.86
C VAL A 61 -17.83 -3.25 -10.95
N THR A 62 -17.69 -1.98 -10.57
CA THR A 62 -17.57 -0.89 -11.57
C THR A 62 -16.15 -0.75 -12.10
N MET A 63 -15.15 -0.88 -11.25
CA MET A 63 -13.76 -0.64 -11.62
C MET A 63 -12.81 -1.56 -10.86
N MET A 64 -11.55 -1.60 -11.30
CA MET A 64 -10.51 -2.40 -10.68
C MET A 64 -9.14 -1.83 -11.00
N PHE A 65 -8.24 -1.84 -10.03
CA PHE A 65 -6.81 -1.78 -10.29
C PHE A 65 -6.29 -3.20 -10.49
N GLY A 66 -5.47 -3.40 -11.51
CA GLY A 66 -4.92 -4.72 -11.79
C GLY A 66 -3.69 -4.69 -12.66
N ASN A 67 -3.08 -5.85 -12.83
CA ASN A 67 -1.84 -5.99 -13.58
C ASN A 67 -2.13 -5.97 -15.09
N TRP A 68 -1.46 -5.07 -15.82
CA TRP A 68 -1.65 -4.89 -17.27
C TRP A 68 -1.67 -6.17 -18.13
N PRO A 69 -0.80 -7.19 -17.91
CA PRO A 69 -0.79 -8.41 -18.73
C PRO A 69 -2.17 -9.08 -18.83
N GLU A 70 -2.93 -9.07 -17.74
CA GLU A 70 -4.21 -9.75 -17.62
C GLU A 70 -5.36 -8.92 -18.19
N PHE A 71 -5.21 -7.59 -18.21
CA PHE A 71 -6.23 -6.67 -18.73
C PHE A 71 -6.07 -6.36 -20.21
N ARG A 72 -4.83 -6.46 -20.73
CA ARG A 72 -4.46 -6.03 -22.08
C ARG A 72 -5.43 -6.54 -23.15
N GLY A 73 -5.68 -7.85 -23.20
CA GLY A 73 -6.57 -8.43 -24.21
C GLY A 73 -8.03 -7.97 -24.08
N HIS A 74 -8.50 -7.68 -22.87
CA HIS A 74 -9.85 -7.17 -22.64
C HIS A 74 -9.99 -5.69 -23.03
N VAL A 75 -8.94 -4.89 -22.82
CA VAL A 75 -8.90 -3.49 -23.24
C VAL A 75 -8.75 -3.36 -24.76
N GLU A 76 -7.81 -4.10 -25.36
CA GLU A 76 -7.62 -4.14 -26.82
C GLU A 76 -8.86 -4.68 -27.54
N GLY A 77 -9.56 -5.64 -26.93
CA GLY A 77 -10.82 -6.20 -27.42
C GLY A 77 -12.06 -5.35 -27.12
N GLY A 78 -11.92 -4.17 -26.50
CA GLY A 78 -13.02 -3.24 -26.23
C GLY A 78 -14.02 -3.68 -25.15
N LYS A 79 -13.71 -4.72 -24.38
CA LYS A 79 -14.54 -5.21 -23.27
C LYS A 79 -14.37 -4.38 -22.01
N LEU A 80 -13.19 -3.79 -21.82
CA LEU A 80 -12.86 -2.91 -20.70
C LEU A 80 -12.28 -1.60 -21.24
N VAL A 81 -12.47 -0.53 -20.48
CA VAL A 81 -11.87 0.78 -20.76
C VAL A 81 -10.77 1.04 -19.72
N ALA A 82 -9.53 1.25 -20.19
CA ALA A 82 -8.44 1.64 -19.31
C ALA A 82 -8.55 3.14 -18.96
N LEU A 83 -8.81 3.45 -17.68
CA LEU A 83 -8.95 4.83 -17.21
C LEU A 83 -7.59 5.54 -17.02
N GLY A 84 -6.53 4.78 -16.78
CA GLY A 84 -5.17 5.30 -16.66
C GLY A 84 -4.21 4.25 -16.10
N MET A 85 -2.91 4.44 -16.33
CA MET A 85 -1.85 3.63 -15.75
C MET A 85 -1.41 4.21 -14.41
N ALA A 86 -1.32 3.40 -13.36
CA ALA A 86 -0.76 3.81 -12.07
C ALA A 86 0.78 3.78 -12.05
N THR A 87 1.42 4.00 -13.20
CA THR A 87 2.88 4.04 -13.35
C THR A 87 3.38 5.48 -13.34
N ALA A 88 4.63 5.68 -12.91
CA ALA A 88 5.26 7.02 -12.89
C ALA A 88 5.32 7.67 -14.27
N GLN A 89 5.53 6.85 -15.30
CA GLN A 89 5.60 7.25 -16.71
C GLN A 89 4.74 6.30 -17.54
N ARG A 90 4.36 6.72 -18.76
CA ARG A 90 3.61 5.86 -19.67
C ARG A 90 4.36 4.55 -19.94
N SER A 91 3.64 3.44 -19.89
CA SER A 91 4.21 2.14 -20.20
C SER A 91 4.50 2.02 -21.69
N GLN A 92 5.68 1.52 -22.05
CA GLN A 92 5.99 1.15 -23.44
C GLN A 92 5.04 0.07 -24.00
N TYR A 93 4.39 -0.71 -23.11
CA TYR A 93 3.43 -1.74 -23.47
C TYR A 93 1.99 -1.24 -23.52
N ALA A 94 1.76 0.03 -23.18
CA ALA A 94 0.47 0.71 -23.21
C ALA A 94 0.65 2.23 -23.47
N PRO A 95 1.37 2.65 -24.55
CA PRO A 95 1.78 4.04 -24.72
C PRO A 95 0.60 5.00 -24.93
N ASN A 96 -0.53 4.47 -25.42
CA ASN A 96 -1.74 5.23 -25.67
C ASN A 96 -2.57 5.48 -24.41
N ILE A 97 -2.28 4.79 -23.31
CA ILE A 97 -2.99 4.96 -22.04
C ILE A 97 -2.20 5.97 -21.20
N PRO A 98 -2.78 7.14 -20.83
CA PRO A 98 -2.11 8.11 -19.98
C PRO A 98 -1.90 7.54 -18.57
N THR A 99 -0.90 8.05 -17.86
CA THR A 99 -0.79 7.78 -16.43
C THR A 99 -1.92 8.46 -15.66
N LEU A 100 -2.17 8.02 -14.43
CA LEU A 100 -3.07 8.73 -13.52
C LEU A 100 -2.52 10.12 -13.17
N ALA A 101 -1.19 10.23 -13.02
CA ALA A 101 -0.52 11.50 -12.71
C ALA A 101 -0.69 12.55 -13.82
N GLU A 102 -0.61 12.15 -15.10
CA GLU A 102 -0.91 13.01 -16.25
C GLU A 102 -2.36 13.54 -16.22
N GLN A 103 -3.25 12.86 -15.51
CA GLN A 103 -4.66 13.21 -15.36
C GLN A 103 -4.96 13.93 -14.03
N GLY A 104 -3.92 14.36 -13.29
CA GLY A 104 -4.04 15.09 -12.03
C GLY A 104 -4.35 14.20 -10.82
N VAL A 105 -4.13 12.89 -10.93
CA VAL A 105 -4.31 11.91 -9.85
C VAL A 105 -2.94 11.30 -9.57
N ALA A 106 -2.24 11.83 -8.58
CA ALA A 106 -0.87 11.45 -8.20
C ALA A 106 -0.82 10.08 -7.49
N ILE A 107 -1.32 9.04 -8.16
CA ILE A 107 -1.24 7.65 -7.71
C ILE A 107 -0.20 6.96 -8.55
N GLU A 108 0.79 6.43 -7.85
CA GLU A 108 1.77 5.53 -8.42
C GLU A 108 1.70 4.22 -7.66
N SER A 109 1.20 3.18 -8.30
CA SER A 109 1.18 1.83 -7.77
C SER A 109 1.49 0.88 -8.91
N ASN A 110 2.72 0.35 -8.87
CA ASN A 110 3.17 -0.64 -9.82
C ASN A 110 3.49 -1.92 -9.06
N SER A 111 2.92 -3.03 -9.48
CA SER A 111 3.25 -4.33 -8.90
C SER A 111 4.65 -4.73 -9.35
N TRP A 112 5.50 -5.10 -8.41
CA TRP A 112 6.83 -5.63 -8.65
C TRP A 112 6.97 -7.01 -8.04
N ASN A 113 7.90 -7.80 -8.56
CA ASN A 113 8.25 -9.11 -8.02
C ASN A 113 9.76 -9.13 -7.81
N GLY A 114 10.19 -9.62 -6.66
CA GLY A 114 11.61 -9.81 -6.37
C GLY A 114 11.88 -10.99 -5.46
N LEU A 115 13.16 -11.26 -5.28
CA LEU A 115 13.64 -12.34 -4.42
C LEU A 115 14.15 -11.74 -3.11
N LEU A 116 13.91 -12.47 -2.02
CA LEU A 116 14.36 -12.13 -0.67
C LEU A 116 15.04 -13.37 -0.07
N ALA A 117 15.96 -13.15 0.87
CA ALA A 117 16.64 -14.23 1.60
C ALA A 117 16.59 -13.96 3.12
N PRO A 118 16.79 -14.98 3.97
CA PRO A 118 16.91 -14.77 5.42
C PRO A 118 18.07 -13.82 5.78
N ALA A 119 17.99 -13.09 6.92
CA ALA A 119 19.04 -12.14 7.32
C ALA A 119 20.41 -12.74 7.53
N GLY A 120 20.45 -14.01 7.95
CA GLY A 120 21.70 -14.74 8.14
C GLY A 120 22.39 -15.15 6.84
N THR A 121 21.79 -14.94 5.67
CA THR A 121 22.36 -15.40 4.39
C THR A 121 23.69 -14.69 4.12
N PRO A 122 24.79 -15.43 3.88
CA PRO A 122 26.08 -14.82 3.58
C PRO A 122 26.02 -13.98 2.30
N ASP A 123 26.65 -12.81 2.31
CA ASP A 123 26.59 -11.86 1.20
C ASP A 123 27.10 -12.47 -0.12
N ALA A 124 28.10 -13.36 -0.07
CA ALA A 124 28.59 -14.08 -1.24
C ALA A 124 27.52 -14.96 -1.92
N VAL A 125 26.58 -15.53 -1.14
CA VAL A 125 25.45 -16.31 -1.69
C VAL A 125 24.45 -15.38 -2.36
N VAL A 126 24.12 -14.25 -1.71
CA VAL A 126 23.21 -13.23 -2.26
C VAL A 126 23.73 -12.69 -3.58
N GLN A 127 25.01 -12.32 -3.63
CA GLN A 127 25.66 -11.81 -4.84
C GLN A 127 25.67 -12.85 -5.96
N ARG A 128 25.92 -14.13 -5.64
CA ARG A 128 25.88 -15.20 -6.64
C ARG A 128 24.47 -15.40 -7.20
N VAL A 129 23.44 -15.44 -6.35
CA VAL A 129 22.04 -15.57 -6.79
C VAL A 129 21.65 -14.38 -7.67
N ASN A 130 21.96 -13.15 -7.25
CA ASN A 130 21.69 -11.96 -8.04
C ASN A 130 22.35 -12.02 -9.43
N ALA A 131 23.62 -12.44 -9.51
CA ALA A 131 24.33 -12.56 -10.78
C ALA A 131 23.66 -13.58 -11.73
N GLU A 132 23.24 -14.74 -11.21
CA GLU A 132 22.56 -15.76 -12.00
C GLU A 132 21.16 -15.30 -12.45
N VAL A 133 20.41 -14.62 -11.59
CA VAL A 133 19.10 -14.03 -11.93
C VAL A 133 19.25 -12.98 -13.02
N ASN A 134 20.21 -12.07 -12.90
CA ASN A 134 20.48 -11.06 -13.92
C ASN A 134 20.85 -11.71 -15.28
N ARG A 135 21.63 -12.80 -15.26
CA ARG A 135 21.94 -13.57 -16.48
C ARG A 135 20.68 -14.22 -17.08
N ALA A 136 19.80 -14.77 -16.25
CA ALA A 136 18.54 -15.38 -16.69
C ALA A 136 17.59 -14.34 -17.30
N LEU A 137 17.47 -13.15 -16.68
CA LEU A 137 16.64 -12.05 -17.16
C LEU A 137 17.10 -11.52 -18.54
N ALA A 138 18.41 -11.55 -18.80
CA ALA A 138 19.00 -11.21 -20.10
C ALA A 138 18.86 -12.33 -21.15
N GLY A 139 18.38 -13.52 -20.77
CA GLY A 139 18.19 -14.65 -21.67
C GLY A 139 17.04 -14.39 -22.65
N PRO A 140 17.18 -14.77 -23.94
CA PRO A 140 16.21 -14.42 -24.99
C PRO A 140 14.82 -14.99 -24.73
N VAL A 141 14.72 -16.18 -24.15
CA VAL A 141 13.43 -16.81 -23.79
C VAL A 141 12.69 -15.98 -22.73
N VAL A 142 13.40 -15.49 -21.72
CA VAL A 142 12.83 -14.69 -20.63
C VAL A 142 12.47 -13.30 -21.12
N THR A 143 13.37 -12.65 -21.86
CA THR A 143 13.12 -11.33 -22.46
C THR A 143 11.88 -11.35 -23.35
N GLU A 144 11.72 -12.37 -24.21
CA GLU A 144 10.54 -12.47 -25.08
C GLU A 144 9.26 -12.75 -24.29
N ALA A 145 9.32 -13.60 -23.25
CA ALA A 145 8.17 -13.84 -22.37
C ALA A 145 7.75 -12.56 -21.65
N PHE A 146 8.69 -11.78 -21.13
CA PHE A 146 8.44 -10.51 -20.45
C PHE A 146 7.85 -9.48 -21.41
N ARG A 147 8.40 -9.38 -22.62
CA ARG A 147 7.88 -8.49 -23.67
C ARG A 147 6.44 -8.85 -24.05
N LYS A 148 6.13 -10.14 -24.23
CA LYS A 148 4.76 -10.60 -24.51
C LYS A 148 3.81 -10.33 -23.36
N GLY A 149 4.27 -10.56 -22.13
CA GLY A 149 3.52 -10.26 -20.91
C GLY A 149 3.34 -8.76 -20.66
N GLY A 150 4.17 -7.89 -21.22
CA GLY A 150 4.18 -6.47 -20.86
C GLY A 150 4.82 -6.21 -19.49
N ILE A 151 5.76 -7.08 -19.10
CA ILE A 151 6.54 -6.99 -17.87
C ILE A 151 7.84 -6.26 -18.18
N ALA A 152 8.16 -5.24 -17.39
CA ALA A 152 9.46 -4.58 -17.45
C ALA A 152 10.45 -5.33 -16.55
N SER A 153 11.62 -5.70 -17.08
CA SER A 153 12.69 -6.25 -16.26
C SER A 153 13.42 -5.11 -15.55
N LEU A 154 13.60 -5.25 -14.23
CA LEU A 154 14.40 -4.35 -13.41
C LEU A 154 15.63 -5.11 -12.89
N SER A 155 16.52 -5.51 -13.80
CA SER A 155 17.81 -6.09 -13.40
C SER A 155 18.65 -5.06 -12.64
N GLY A 156 19.29 -5.47 -11.55
CA GLY A 156 20.02 -4.54 -10.68
C GLY A 156 20.89 -5.23 -9.64
N SER A 157 21.41 -4.45 -8.70
CA SER A 157 22.19 -4.96 -7.58
C SER A 157 21.31 -5.13 -6.33
N PRO A 158 21.68 -6.00 -5.39
CA PRO A 158 20.95 -6.18 -4.13
C PRO A 158 20.78 -4.87 -3.34
N GLU A 159 21.77 -3.98 -3.39
CA GLU A 159 21.76 -2.69 -2.68
C GLU A 159 20.71 -1.74 -3.29
N ARG A 160 20.62 -1.69 -4.63
CA ARG A 160 19.58 -0.90 -5.31
C ARG A 160 18.20 -1.42 -4.99
N PHE A 161 18.03 -2.74 -4.98
CA PHE A 161 16.74 -3.33 -4.61
C PHE A 161 16.38 -3.04 -3.14
N ALA A 162 17.34 -3.10 -2.21
CA ALA A 162 17.09 -2.73 -0.82
C ALA A 162 16.61 -1.28 -0.67
N VAL A 163 17.22 -0.34 -1.39
CA VAL A 163 16.77 1.07 -1.44
C VAL A 163 15.34 1.18 -2.01
N PHE A 164 15.06 0.43 -3.08
CA PHE A 164 13.72 0.40 -3.67
C PHE A 164 12.67 -0.15 -2.70
N VAL A 165 12.93 -1.28 -2.05
CA VAL A 165 12.04 -1.86 -1.03
C VAL A 165 11.80 -0.87 0.12
N GLN A 166 12.85 -0.20 0.61
CA GLN A 166 12.69 0.84 1.64
C GLN A 166 11.81 2.00 1.15
N SER A 167 11.95 2.41 -0.11
CA SER A 167 11.12 3.48 -0.69
C SER A 167 9.65 3.06 -0.82
N GLU A 168 9.38 1.80 -1.16
CA GLU A 168 8.02 1.27 -1.24
C GLU A 168 7.41 1.12 0.16
N ILE A 169 8.18 0.66 1.14
CA ILE A 169 7.76 0.64 2.55
C ILE A 169 7.43 2.06 3.03
N ALA A 170 8.26 3.06 2.74
CA ALA A 170 7.98 4.44 3.12
C ALA A 170 6.72 5.00 2.42
N LYS A 171 6.51 4.63 1.15
CA LYS A 171 5.37 5.07 0.33
C LYS A 171 4.05 4.49 0.83
N TYR A 172 4.03 3.21 1.23
CA TYR A 172 2.81 2.51 1.67
C TYR A 172 2.67 2.36 3.19
N GLY A 173 3.71 2.57 3.98
CA GLY A 173 3.72 2.23 5.41
C GLY A 173 3.00 3.26 6.27
N GLU A 174 3.37 4.53 6.12
CA GLU A 174 3.02 5.55 7.11
C GLU A 174 1.75 6.35 6.72
N LYS A 175 1.74 7.00 5.56
CA LYS A 175 0.57 7.81 5.14
C LYS A 175 -0.70 6.99 4.93
N PHE A 176 -0.52 5.73 4.57
CA PHE A 176 -1.57 4.87 4.05
C PHE A 176 -2.27 4.05 5.15
N LEU A 177 -1.53 3.50 6.13
CA LEU A 177 -2.15 2.93 7.34
C LEU A 177 -2.89 4.01 8.13
N PHE A 178 -2.32 5.21 8.23
CA PHE A 178 -2.98 6.36 8.84
C PHE A 178 -4.34 6.68 8.18
N ALA A 179 -4.45 6.54 6.85
CA ALA A 179 -5.69 6.85 6.13
C ALA A 179 -6.73 5.71 6.19
N LEU A 180 -6.31 4.45 6.04
CA LEU A 180 -7.20 3.29 6.19
C LEU A 180 -7.83 3.19 7.59
N ASN A 181 -7.09 3.64 8.60
CA ASN A 181 -7.46 3.54 9.99
C ASN A 181 -8.42 4.65 10.48
N ARG A 182 -8.90 5.51 9.57
CA ARG A 182 -9.87 6.60 9.80
C ARG A 182 -11.32 6.16 9.63
N ASP A 183 -11.66 4.95 10.09
CA ASP A 183 -13.05 4.51 10.12
C ASP A 183 -13.87 5.43 11.03
N ALA A 184 -14.91 6.10 10.48
CA ALA A 184 -15.68 7.11 11.19
C ALA A 184 -16.40 6.56 12.44
N GLU A 185 -16.78 5.28 12.44
CA GLU A 185 -17.42 4.63 13.57
C GLU A 185 -16.40 4.27 14.66
N VAL A 186 -15.19 3.85 14.28
CA VAL A 186 -14.07 3.67 15.23
C VAL A 186 -13.67 4.99 15.88
N GLN A 187 -13.60 6.07 15.10
CA GLN A 187 -13.35 7.44 15.58
C GLN A 187 -14.40 7.89 16.60
N ARG A 188 -15.68 7.68 16.27
CA ARG A 188 -16.80 8.00 17.16
C ARG A 188 -16.71 7.21 18.47
N ARG A 189 -16.52 5.89 18.38
CA ARG A 189 -16.38 5.00 19.55
C ARG A 189 -15.21 5.36 20.46
N TYR A 190 -14.10 5.81 19.87
CA TYR A 190 -12.96 6.28 20.64
C TYR A 190 -13.24 7.62 21.35
N ALA A 191 -13.94 8.55 20.67
CA ALA A 191 -14.33 9.84 21.21
C ALA A 191 -15.39 9.73 22.32
N GLU A 192 -16.30 8.75 22.24
CA GLU A 192 -17.30 8.44 23.28
C GLU A 192 -16.67 8.14 24.66
N GLY A 193 -15.42 7.65 24.68
CA GLY A 193 -14.65 7.46 25.92
C GLY A 193 -15.16 6.29 26.78
N GLY A 194 -14.77 6.28 28.06
CA GLY A 194 -15.23 5.32 29.06
C GLY A 194 -15.06 3.85 28.64
N ASP A 195 -16.11 3.05 28.86
CA ASP A 195 -16.10 1.62 28.55
C ASP A 195 -16.06 1.35 27.04
N THR A 196 -16.55 2.27 26.20
CA THR A 196 -16.47 2.14 24.74
C THR A 196 -15.03 2.19 24.24
N ARG A 197 -14.23 3.15 24.74
CA ARG A 197 -12.79 3.23 24.43
C ARG A 197 -12.03 2.03 24.99
N LYS A 198 -12.34 1.61 26.22
CA LYS A 198 -11.73 0.40 26.81
C LYS A 198 -12.04 -0.86 26.00
N ALA A 199 -13.26 -1.03 25.53
CA ALA A 199 -13.66 -2.16 24.68
C ALA A 199 -12.94 -2.12 23.32
N LEU A 200 -12.76 -0.93 22.74
CA LEU A 200 -12.01 -0.75 21.49
C LEU A 200 -10.52 -1.12 21.65
N LEU A 201 -9.91 -0.74 22.78
CA LEU A 201 -8.51 -1.01 23.08
C LEU A 201 -8.25 -2.38 23.71
N GLY A 202 -9.30 -3.09 24.14
CA GLY A 202 -9.19 -4.36 24.89
C GLY A 202 -8.58 -5.52 24.10
N GLY A 203 -8.50 -5.40 22.76
CA GLY A 203 -7.82 -6.37 21.90
C GLY A 203 -6.30 -6.17 21.78
N TYR A 204 -5.75 -5.10 22.36
CA TYR A 204 -4.32 -4.80 22.30
C TYR A 204 -3.65 -5.14 23.65
N ASP A 205 -2.54 -5.87 23.57
CA ASP A 205 -1.66 -6.12 24.71
C ASP A 205 -0.79 -4.86 24.95
N LEU A 206 -1.24 -4.01 25.87
CA LEU A 206 -0.66 -2.69 26.15
C LEU A 206 -0.11 -2.65 27.57
N SER A 207 1.14 -2.22 27.67
CA SER A 207 1.80 -1.85 28.92
C SER A 207 1.14 -0.64 29.58
N ASP A 208 1.39 -0.46 30.88
CA ASP A 208 0.87 0.70 31.62
C ASP A 208 1.40 2.02 31.05
N GLU A 209 2.65 2.04 30.55
CA GLU A 209 3.26 3.24 29.95
C GLU A 209 2.60 3.61 28.61
N GLU A 210 2.18 2.61 27.82
CA GLU A 210 1.41 2.83 26.58
C GLU A 210 -0.02 3.28 26.88
N ARG A 211 -0.68 2.72 27.91
CA ARG A 211 -2.02 3.14 28.33
C ARG A 211 -2.03 4.60 28.79
N GLU A 212 -1.04 5.00 29.59
CA GLU A 212 -0.89 6.40 30.02
C GLU A 212 -0.65 7.34 28.82
N ALA A 213 0.19 6.93 27.87
CA ALA A 213 0.44 7.70 26.66
C ALA A 213 -0.82 7.81 25.77
N ILE A 214 -1.64 6.76 25.72
CA ILE A 214 -2.96 6.75 25.06
C ILE A 214 -3.93 7.72 25.75
N ASP A 215 -4.04 7.67 27.07
CA ASP A 215 -4.98 8.49 27.82
C ASP A 215 -4.60 9.98 27.79
N SER A 216 -3.31 10.29 27.72
CA SER A 216 -2.78 11.66 27.59
C SER A 216 -2.71 12.18 26.15
N GLY A 217 -2.96 11.32 25.15
CA GLY A 217 -2.85 11.68 23.73
C GLY A 217 -1.42 11.89 23.25
N ASP A 218 -0.42 11.35 23.96
CA ASP A 218 1.00 11.55 23.67
C ASP A 218 1.50 10.61 22.58
N VAL A 219 1.25 11.01 21.33
CA VAL A 219 1.73 10.35 20.12
C VAL A 219 3.25 10.12 20.15
N GLY A 220 4.01 11.11 20.60
CA GLY A 220 5.46 11.06 20.63
C GLY A 220 5.98 10.00 21.62
N LYS A 221 5.34 9.88 22.79
CA LYS A 221 5.64 8.83 23.77
C LYS A 221 5.26 7.46 23.22
N LEU A 222 4.08 7.30 22.61
CA LEU A 222 3.68 6.02 21.98
C LEU A 222 4.63 5.57 20.88
N TYR A 223 5.11 6.51 20.06
CA TYR A 223 6.12 6.25 19.03
C TYR A 223 7.44 5.77 19.65
N VAL A 224 7.94 6.45 20.70
CA VAL A 224 9.19 6.05 21.37
C VAL A 224 9.06 4.72 22.10
N LEU A 225 7.89 4.39 22.64
CA LEU A 225 7.64 3.07 23.25
C LEU A 225 7.64 1.93 22.25
N GLY A 226 7.54 2.21 20.94
CA GLY A 226 7.41 1.19 19.92
C GLY A 226 6.08 0.44 20.06
N CYS A 227 5.03 1.17 20.44
CA CYS A 227 3.68 0.62 20.58
C CYS A 227 3.26 -0.10 19.30
N ASN A 228 2.43 -1.14 19.44
CA ASN A 228 1.93 -1.96 18.33
C ASN A 228 1.71 -1.10 17.07
N GLY A 229 2.43 -1.42 15.99
CA GLY A 229 2.47 -0.60 14.78
C GLY A 229 1.10 -0.39 14.14
N GLN A 230 0.13 -1.28 14.36
CA GLN A 230 -1.25 -1.03 13.93
C GLN A 230 -1.90 0.04 14.81
N LEU A 231 -1.81 -0.09 16.14
CA LEU A 231 -2.40 0.84 17.08
C LEU A 231 -1.82 2.26 16.95
N LEU A 232 -0.50 2.39 16.82
CA LEU A 232 0.17 3.68 16.64
C LEU A 232 -0.35 4.42 15.39
N MET A 233 -0.65 3.67 14.32
CA MET A 233 -1.20 4.20 13.07
C MET A 233 -2.70 4.49 13.15
N HIS A 234 -3.45 3.85 14.06
CA HIS A 234 -4.82 4.24 14.42
C HIS A 234 -4.86 5.47 15.32
N PHE A 235 -3.81 5.72 16.11
CA PHE A 235 -3.90 6.63 17.23
C PHE A 235 -4.06 8.11 16.84
N ALA A 236 -3.27 8.61 15.91
CA ALA A 236 -3.41 10.00 15.46
C ALA A 236 -4.66 10.27 14.63
N PRO A 237 -5.13 9.34 13.78
CA PRO A 237 -6.49 9.36 13.29
C PRO A 237 -7.51 9.55 14.39
N LEU A 238 -7.45 8.72 15.46
CA LEU A 238 -8.35 8.73 16.63
C LEU A 238 -8.39 10.07 17.38
N LEU A 239 -7.30 10.83 17.31
CA LEU A 239 -7.19 12.17 17.88
C LEU A 239 -7.55 13.30 16.91
N GLY A 240 -7.92 12.98 15.66
CA GLY A 240 -8.23 13.97 14.63
C GLY A 240 -7.02 14.78 14.16
N ILE A 241 -5.80 14.34 14.46
CA ILE A 241 -4.56 15.07 14.16
C ILE A 241 -4.27 14.99 12.65
N PRO A 242 -3.96 16.09 11.96
CA PRO A 242 -3.49 16.06 10.56
C PRO A 242 -2.19 15.27 10.38
N TRP A 243 -1.99 14.66 9.21
CA TRP A 243 -0.81 13.84 8.94
C TRP A 243 0.54 14.56 9.18
N ALA A 244 0.62 15.83 8.79
CA ALA A 244 1.85 16.62 8.97
C ALA A 244 2.19 16.81 10.47
N ASP A 245 1.17 17.06 11.28
CA ASP A 245 1.31 17.27 12.73
C ASP A 245 1.62 15.96 13.45
N TYR A 246 1.08 14.84 12.96
CA TYR A 246 1.43 13.50 13.44
C TYR A 246 2.92 13.18 13.27
N LEU A 247 3.47 13.45 12.09
CA LEU A 247 4.90 13.26 11.82
C LEU A 247 5.77 14.11 12.74
N GLU A 248 5.37 15.35 12.99
CA GLU A 248 6.13 16.23 13.87
C GLU A 248 6.03 15.79 15.33
N ALA A 249 4.87 15.33 15.80
CA ALA A 249 4.70 14.78 17.15
C ALA A 249 5.60 13.55 17.41
N MET A 250 5.80 12.68 16.41
CA MET A 250 6.74 11.55 16.52
C MET A 250 8.19 12.03 16.63
N ARG A 251 8.59 13.03 15.83
CA ARG A 251 9.94 13.63 15.89
C ARG A 251 10.20 14.32 17.22
N GLU A 252 9.22 15.07 17.73
CA GLU A 252 9.28 15.67 19.07
C GLU A 252 9.36 14.61 20.16
N GLY A 253 8.64 13.51 20.02
CA GLY A 253 8.73 12.34 20.87
C GLY A 253 10.17 11.82 20.99
N VAL A 254 10.86 11.62 19.87
CA VAL A 254 12.27 11.18 19.88
C VAL A 254 13.18 12.20 20.56
N ARG A 255 12.96 13.51 20.31
CA ARG A 255 13.74 14.57 20.97
C ARG A 255 13.52 14.58 22.49
N LYS A 256 12.29 14.28 22.95
CA LYS A 256 11.87 14.38 24.35
C LYS A 256 12.13 13.12 25.16
N TYR A 257 11.90 11.94 24.59
CA TYR A 257 11.88 10.65 25.28
C TYR A 257 13.06 9.72 24.89
N GLY A 258 13.89 10.14 23.93
CA GLY A 258 15.05 9.39 23.47
C GLY A 258 14.74 8.49 22.25
N PRO A 259 15.68 7.63 21.86
CA PRO A 259 15.49 6.73 20.72
C PRO A 259 14.35 5.74 20.97
N VAL A 260 13.74 5.28 19.88
CA VAL A 260 12.67 4.27 19.90
C VAL A 260 13.16 3.00 20.62
N ARG A 261 12.38 2.55 21.60
CA ARG A 261 12.74 1.47 22.55
C ARG A 261 12.43 0.07 22.04
N ALA A 262 11.42 -0.07 21.18
CA ALA A 262 11.03 -1.33 20.55
C ALA A 262 10.80 -1.11 19.04
N GLY A 263 11.23 -2.07 18.22
CA GLY A 263 11.13 -1.99 16.77
C GLY A 263 9.69 -1.75 16.32
N ILE A 264 9.44 -0.57 15.77
CA ILE A 264 8.27 -0.34 14.92
C ILE A 264 8.45 -1.27 13.70
N TYR A 265 7.37 -1.82 13.16
CA TYR A 265 7.31 -2.76 12.02
C TYR A 265 7.28 -4.26 12.38
N ALA A 266 6.09 -4.75 12.75
CA ALA A 266 5.69 -6.13 12.51
C ALA A 266 4.42 -6.14 11.64
N MET A 267 4.59 -5.88 10.34
CA MET A 267 3.63 -6.25 9.29
C MET A 267 4.41 -7.00 8.21
N THR A 268 4.42 -8.33 8.32
CA THR A 268 4.71 -9.33 7.28
C THR A 268 6.09 -9.38 6.60
N THR A 269 7.16 -8.94 7.25
CA THR A 269 8.52 -9.50 7.09
C THR A 269 9.19 -9.41 8.45
N GLY A 270 9.74 -10.51 8.96
CA GLY A 270 10.34 -10.52 10.30
C GLY A 270 11.50 -9.52 10.39
N THR A 271 11.85 -9.10 11.61
CA THR A 271 13.06 -8.33 11.94
C THR A 271 14.38 -9.05 11.58
N ASP A 272 14.27 -10.23 10.97
CA ASP A 272 15.30 -11.24 10.82
C ASP A 272 15.56 -11.54 9.33
N GLU A 273 15.22 -10.62 8.43
CA GLU A 273 15.35 -10.78 6.97
C GLU A 273 16.35 -9.79 6.35
N LYS A 274 17.27 -10.28 5.51
CA LYS A 274 18.19 -9.46 4.69
C LYS A 274 17.64 -9.48 3.28
N VAL A 275 17.45 -8.30 2.71
CA VAL A 275 17.00 -8.17 1.33
C VAL A 275 18.05 -8.75 0.38
N ALA A 276 17.65 -9.74 -0.41
CA ALA A 276 18.46 -10.39 -1.43
C ALA A 276 17.81 -10.27 -2.81
N GLY A 277 17.69 -9.03 -3.30
CA GLY A 277 17.57 -8.62 -4.71
C GLY A 277 16.59 -9.35 -5.64
N VAL A 278 15.50 -8.67 -6.08
CA VAL A 278 15.35 -8.20 -7.48
C VAL A 278 14.65 -6.84 -7.52
#